data_AF-A0A9N9U869-F1
#
_entry.id   AF-A0A9N9U869-F1
#
_cell.length_a   1.000
_cell.length_b   1.000
_cell.length_c   1.000
_cell.angle_alpha   90.00
_cell.angle_beta   90.00
_cell.angle_gamma   90.00
#
_symmetry.space_group_name_H-M   'P 1'
#
loop_
_entity.id
_entity.type
_entity.pdbx_description
1 polymer ?
#
loop_
_entity_poly.entity_id
_entity_poly.type
_entity_poly.pdbx_seq_one_letter_code
_entity_poly.pdbx_strand_id
1 'polypeptide(L)'
;MYPDRLCTEADSEDIYWVGTMFHNQMYFHAVVSATEAFFYTPREGNRLLKSQHHSLMALQLLQEKVSDENTTNSASDTTIMSVLLLAFAAEMAGDLPTVDRHLRGLKRMIDMRGGVHLLHTEVPDLLAKICRIDLALAVRTWRDPVFFHDSISWTPYLLPNCHRSGERDAVQTSLASWIGTLGYRLRIVWDDLVEFCSMSNSASQRNQKLPRNTFSEILLSLVYRLLNLSFELDSAEETIRLGMLSYTSMMFLQWHNQMVEFYHLRCMLGATLKNLDNGNPGASLPLQLWLFFAWHMLQPPECEHRQLDLWFERLLRAGGLSAWTEVRQLLRSTAWIDRINEVDGEKVYNRTMMRLSQR
;
A
#
# COMPACT_ATOMS: atom_id res chain seq x y z
N MET A 1 -5.18 -2.31 -11.88
CA MET A 1 -5.08 -1.64 -10.56
C MET A 1 -4.72 -2.60 -9.41
N TYR A 2 -4.97 -3.91 -9.50
CA TYR A 2 -4.66 -4.87 -8.44
C TYR A 2 -3.46 -5.76 -8.78
N PRO A 3 -2.69 -6.27 -7.79
CA PRO A 3 -1.59 -7.18 -8.05
C PRO A 3 -2.08 -8.57 -8.46
N ASP A 4 -1.81 -8.95 -9.71
CA ASP A 4 -2.22 -10.24 -10.29
C ASP A 4 -1.78 -11.45 -9.45
N ARG A 5 -0.63 -11.36 -8.77
CA ARG A 5 -0.13 -12.45 -7.92
C ARG A 5 -1.02 -12.75 -6.70
N LEU A 6 -1.86 -11.82 -6.26
CA LEU A 6 -2.66 -11.94 -5.04
C LEU A 6 -4.16 -11.92 -5.26
N CYS A 7 -4.63 -11.26 -6.31
CA CYS A 7 -6.04 -10.91 -6.49
C CYS A 7 -6.61 -11.53 -7.76
N THR A 8 -7.81 -12.10 -7.70
CA THR A 8 -8.55 -12.49 -8.91
C THR A 8 -9.00 -11.27 -9.71
N GLU A 9 -9.07 -11.40 -11.02
CA GLU A 9 -9.82 -10.46 -11.85
C GLU A 9 -11.32 -10.67 -11.60
N ALA A 10 -12.10 -9.60 -11.68
CA ALA A 10 -13.56 -9.65 -11.51
C ALA A 10 -14.19 -9.25 -12.84
N ASP A 11 -14.52 -10.26 -13.66
CA ASP A 11 -14.96 -10.08 -15.05
C ASP A 11 -16.19 -9.15 -15.17
N SER A 12 -17.08 -9.14 -14.18
CA SER A 12 -18.31 -8.34 -14.20
C SER A 12 -18.08 -6.84 -13.94
N GLU A 13 -17.04 -6.48 -13.19
CA GLU A 13 -16.75 -5.07 -12.88
C GLU A 13 -16.19 -4.35 -14.10
N ASP A 14 -15.30 -5.02 -14.83
CA ASP A 14 -14.62 -4.43 -15.97
C ASP A 14 -15.61 -4.11 -17.09
N ILE A 15 -16.74 -4.83 -17.19
CA ILE A 15 -17.85 -4.51 -18.10
C ILE A 15 -18.48 -3.15 -17.79
N TYR A 16 -18.67 -2.81 -16.51
CA TYR A 16 -19.29 -1.52 -16.14
C TYR A 16 -18.33 -0.36 -16.45
N TRP A 17 -17.06 -0.47 -16.04
CA TRP A 17 -16.05 0.56 -16.25
C TRP A 17 -15.78 0.80 -17.74
N VAL A 18 -15.75 -0.26 -18.56
CA VAL A 18 -15.56 -0.16 -20.01
C VAL A 18 -16.86 0.29 -20.71
N GLY A 19 -18.01 -0.24 -20.33
CA GLY A 19 -19.31 0.11 -20.92
C GLY A 19 -19.65 1.60 -20.75
N THR A 20 -19.32 2.18 -19.59
CA THR A 20 -19.52 3.62 -19.31
C THR A 20 -18.71 4.50 -20.27
N MET A 21 -17.53 4.04 -20.70
CA MET A 21 -16.64 4.78 -21.60
C MET A 21 -17.30 5.10 -22.94
N PHE A 22 -18.10 4.16 -23.48
CA PHE A 22 -18.74 4.34 -24.78
C PHE A 22 -19.92 5.32 -24.76
N HIS A 23 -20.42 5.68 -23.58
CA HIS A 23 -21.62 6.49 -23.42
C HIS A 23 -21.37 7.88 -22.80
N ASN A 24 -20.12 8.18 -22.40
CA ASN A 24 -19.79 9.45 -21.76
C ASN A 24 -18.45 10.00 -22.28
N GLN A 25 -18.51 11.14 -22.96
CA GLN A 25 -17.33 11.75 -23.60
C GLN A 25 -16.26 12.22 -22.60
N MET A 26 -16.66 12.85 -21.49
CA MET A 26 -15.74 13.28 -20.43
C MET A 26 -14.97 12.08 -19.87
N TYR A 27 -15.69 11.01 -19.54
CA TYR A 27 -15.11 9.79 -19.01
C TYR A 27 -14.24 9.08 -20.05
N PHE A 28 -14.64 9.05 -21.33
CA PHE A 28 -13.79 8.56 -22.42
C PHE A 28 -12.44 9.27 -22.46
N HIS A 29 -12.42 10.61 -22.46
CA HIS A 29 -11.18 11.38 -22.46
C HIS A 29 -10.34 11.11 -21.20
N ALA A 30 -10.98 10.97 -20.03
CA ALA A 30 -10.28 10.63 -18.79
C ALA A 30 -9.65 9.23 -18.84
N VAL A 31 -10.36 8.22 -19.41
CA VAL A 31 -9.83 6.86 -19.62
C VAL A 31 -8.62 6.86 -20.55
N VAL A 32 -8.70 7.57 -21.68
CA VAL A 32 -7.58 7.64 -22.63
C VAL A 32 -6.36 8.30 -21.97
N SER A 33 -6.56 9.43 -21.27
CA SER A 33 -5.49 10.12 -20.56
C SER A 33 -4.81 9.24 -19.50
N ALA A 34 -5.61 8.56 -18.67
CA ALA A 34 -5.13 7.62 -17.65
C ALA A 34 -4.36 6.44 -18.27
N THR A 35 -4.87 5.89 -19.37
CA THR A 35 -4.24 4.77 -20.10
C THR A 35 -2.90 5.20 -20.68
N GLU A 36 -2.83 6.35 -21.34
CA GLU A 36 -1.58 6.90 -21.89
C GLU A 36 -0.55 7.17 -20.79
N ALA A 37 -0.99 7.72 -19.65
CA ALA A 37 -0.10 7.96 -18.50
C ALA A 37 0.41 6.66 -17.88
N PHE A 38 -0.43 5.63 -17.77
CA PHE A 38 -0.04 4.32 -17.23
C PHE A 38 1.01 3.61 -18.10
N PHE A 39 0.81 3.62 -19.42
CA PHE A 39 1.73 3.00 -20.39
C PHE A 39 2.86 3.94 -20.83
N TYR A 40 2.99 5.11 -20.20
CA TYR A 40 4.08 6.03 -20.52
C TYR A 40 5.43 5.43 -20.10
N THR A 41 6.36 5.40 -21.04
CA THR A 41 7.77 5.08 -20.76
C THR A 41 8.63 6.31 -21.08
N PRO A 42 9.55 6.73 -20.19
CA PRO A 42 10.38 7.93 -20.38
C PRO A 42 11.22 7.95 -21.67
N ARG A 43 11.40 6.79 -22.33
CA ARG A 43 12.11 6.67 -23.62
C ARG A 43 11.30 7.15 -24.83
N GLU A 44 9.98 7.30 -24.71
CA GLU A 44 9.09 7.66 -25.81
C GLU A 44 8.63 9.13 -25.68
N GLY A 45 9.51 10.07 -26.01
CA GLY A 45 9.33 11.52 -25.80
C GLY A 45 8.09 12.17 -26.46
N ASN A 46 7.36 11.48 -27.35
CA ASN A 46 6.20 12.02 -28.06
C ASN A 46 4.84 11.73 -27.38
N ARG A 47 4.78 10.85 -26.36
CA ARG A 47 3.51 10.46 -25.69
C ARG A 47 2.99 11.49 -24.68
N LEU A 48 3.86 12.35 -24.15
CA LEU A 48 3.51 13.35 -23.13
C LEU A 48 2.47 14.37 -23.65
N LEU A 49 2.54 14.74 -24.93
CA LEU A 49 1.66 15.75 -25.55
C LEU A 49 0.23 15.25 -25.80
N LYS A 50 0.05 13.95 -26.08
CA LYS A 50 -1.29 13.36 -26.32
C LYS A 50 -2.06 13.12 -25.01
N SER A 51 -1.37 12.67 -23.97
CA SER A 51 -1.95 12.52 -22.63
C SER A 51 -2.48 13.85 -22.08
N GLN A 52 -1.76 14.94 -22.35
CA GLN A 52 -2.20 16.30 -22.03
C GLN A 52 -3.47 16.68 -22.81
N HIS A 53 -3.56 16.37 -24.10
CA HIS A 53 -4.77 16.68 -24.89
C HIS A 53 -6.03 16.03 -24.29
N HIS A 54 -6.01 14.72 -24.03
CA HIS A 54 -7.16 14.04 -23.46
C HIS A 54 -7.48 14.50 -22.04
N SER A 55 -6.48 14.80 -21.21
CA SER A 55 -6.71 15.38 -19.88
C SER A 55 -7.41 16.76 -19.95
N LEU A 56 -6.99 17.61 -20.89
CA LEU A 56 -7.57 18.94 -21.10
C LEU A 56 -9.02 18.86 -21.59
N MET A 57 -9.30 17.96 -22.54
CA MET A 57 -10.67 17.74 -23.03
C MET A 57 -11.60 17.25 -21.91
N ALA A 58 -11.14 16.31 -21.09
CA ALA A 58 -11.90 15.85 -19.93
C ALA A 58 -12.15 16.98 -18.91
N LEU A 59 -11.14 17.83 -18.67
CA LEU A 59 -11.27 19.00 -17.78
C LEU A 59 -12.24 20.05 -18.31
N GLN A 60 -12.21 20.35 -19.61
CA GLN A 60 -13.14 21.29 -20.24
C GLN A 60 -14.58 20.82 -20.10
N LEU A 61 -14.86 19.56 -20.45
CA LEU A 61 -16.19 18.96 -20.31
C LEU A 61 -16.65 18.90 -18.85
N LEU A 62 -15.73 18.63 -17.92
CA LEU A 62 -16.01 18.68 -16.50
C LEU A 62 -16.37 20.09 -16.03
N GLN A 63 -15.62 21.11 -16.46
CA GLN A 63 -15.87 22.51 -16.12
C GLN A 63 -17.21 22.98 -16.66
N GLU A 64 -17.54 22.67 -17.91
CA GLU A 64 -18.85 22.96 -18.51
C GLU A 64 -19.97 22.33 -17.68
N LYS A 65 -19.84 21.04 -17.32
CA LYS A 65 -20.84 20.32 -16.53
C LYS A 65 -21.01 20.85 -15.11
N VAL A 66 -19.93 21.27 -14.45
CA VAL A 66 -20.00 21.77 -13.06
C VAL A 66 -20.43 23.24 -13.01
N SER A 67 -20.20 24.01 -14.08
CA SER A 67 -20.61 25.42 -14.16
C SER A 67 -22.07 25.61 -14.54
N ASP A 68 -22.71 24.58 -15.10
CA ASP A 68 -24.14 24.63 -15.41
C ASP A 68 -24.98 24.49 -14.12
N GLU A 69 -25.47 25.63 -13.64
CA GLU A 69 -26.32 25.74 -12.44
C GLU A 69 -27.62 24.91 -12.54
N ASN A 70 -28.05 24.55 -13.76
CA ASN A 70 -29.25 23.72 -13.97
C ASN A 70 -28.97 22.21 -13.84
N THR A 71 -27.71 21.80 -13.78
CA THR A 71 -27.36 20.38 -13.70
C THR A 71 -27.45 19.89 -12.25
N THR A 72 -28.56 19.23 -11.91
CA THR A 72 -28.77 18.54 -10.62
C THR A 72 -27.83 17.35 -10.39
N ASN A 73 -27.04 16.96 -11.39
CA ASN A 73 -26.19 15.77 -11.41
C ASN A 73 -24.70 16.08 -11.63
N SER A 74 -24.23 17.20 -11.09
CA SER A 74 -22.82 17.62 -11.19
C SER A 74 -21.88 16.59 -10.53
N ALA A 75 -22.31 15.97 -9.44
CA ALA A 75 -21.62 14.87 -8.76
C ALA A 75 -22.18 13.47 -9.15
N SER A 76 -22.41 13.21 -10.42
CA SER A 76 -22.81 11.87 -10.90
C SER A 76 -21.70 10.83 -10.73
N ASP A 77 -22.03 9.54 -10.68
CA ASP A 77 -21.05 8.43 -10.62
C ASP A 77 -19.99 8.59 -11.72
N THR A 78 -20.41 8.84 -12.96
CA THR A 78 -19.50 9.07 -14.09
C THR A 78 -18.62 10.32 -13.93
N THR A 79 -19.11 11.38 -13.27
CA THR A 79 -18.27 12.55 -12.96
C THR A 79 -17.20 12.17 -11.95
N ILE A 80 -17.57 11.47 -10.87
CA ILE A 80 -16.64 10.99 -9.85
C ILE A 80 -15.60 10.05 -10.48
N MET A 81 -16.02 9.10 -11.32
CA MET A 81 -15.13 8.21 -12.07
C MET A 81 -14.15 8.99 -12.96
N SER A 82 -14.61 10.04 -13.64
CA SER A 82 -13.76 10.85 -14.51
C SER A 82 -12.70 11.62 -13.73
N VAL A 83 -13.07 12.24 -12.61
CA VAL A 83 -12.10 12.92 -11.74
C VAL A 83 -11.13 11.94 -11.10
N LEU A 84 -11.58 10.74 -10.73
CA LEU A 84 -10.71 9.65 -10.27
C LEU A 84 -9.64 9.30 -11.30
N LEU A 85 -10.02 9.15 -12.57
CA LEU A 85 -9.07 8.82 -13.63
C LEU A 85 -8.11 9.98 -13.96
N LEU A 86 -8.56 11.23 -13.84
CA LEU A 86 -7.66 12.39 -13.93
C LEU A 86 -6.66 12.43 -12.76
N ALA A 87 -7.10 12.11 -11.54
CA ALA A 87 -6.22 11.97 -10.38
C ALA A 87 -5.18 10.87 -10.61
N PHE A 88 -5.61 9.73 -11.15
CA PHE A 88 -4.71 8.62 -11.49
C PHE A 88 -3.71 8.99 -12.59
N ALA A 89 -4.14 9.68 -13.64
CA ALA A 89 -3.25 10.17 -14.68
C ALA A 89 -2.17 11.11 -14.12
N ALA A 90 -2.56 12.04 -13.23
CA ALA A 90 -1.63 12.91 -12.54
C ALA A 90 -0.66 12.14 -11.62
N GLU A 91 -1.15 11.10 -10.94
CA GLU A 91 -0.32 10.23 -10.09
C GLU A 91 0.76 9.51 -10.92
N MET A 92 0.38 8.98 -12.09
CA MET A 92 1.31 8.32 -13.03
C MET A 92 2.31 9.32 -13.63
N ALA A 93 1.91 10.56 -13.83
CA ALA A 93 2.81 11.64 -14.25
C ALA A 93 3.72 12.18 -13.13
N GLY A 94 3.50 11.75 -11.87
CA GLY A 94 4.23 12.26 -10.70
C GLY A 94 3.82 13.67 -10.25
N ASP A 95 2.73 14.23 -10.79
CA ASP A 95 2.21 15.55 -10.41
C ASP A 95 1.33 15.46 -9.16
N LEU A 96 1.99 15.20 -8.03
CA LEU A 96 1.34 15.04 -6.71
C LEU A 96 0.47 16.25 -6.31
N PRO A 97 0.86 17.52 -6.59
CA PRO A 97 -0.03 18.67 -6.36
C PRO A 97 -1.35 18.60 -7.15
N THR A 98 -1.32 18.09 -8.39
CA THR A 98 -2.55 17.91 -9.18
C THR A 98 -3.40 16.74 -8.66
N VAL A 99 -2.77 15.65 -8.19
CA VAL A 99 -3.48 14.57 -7.49
C VAL A 99 -4.25 15.12 -6.28
N ASP A 100 -3.62 15.95 -5.45
CA ASP A 100 -4.29 16.55 -4.29
C ASP A 100 -5.51 17.39 -4.70
N ARG A 101 -5.36 18.24 -5.73
CA ARG A 101 -6.46 19.06 -6.23
C ARG A 101 -7.65 18.21 -6.68
N HIS A 102 -7.39 17.11 -7.39
CA HIS A 102 -8.45 16.17 -7.80
C HIS A 102 -9.09 15.45 -6.60
N LEU A 103 -8.32 15.01 -5.61
CA LEU A 103 -8.85 14.37 -4.40
C LEU A 103 -9.73 15.32 -3.57
N ARG A 104 -9.35 16.59 -3.44
CA ARG A 104 -10.21 17.61 -2.80
C ARG A 104 -11.50 17.84 -3.59
N GLY A 105 -11.43 17.82 -4.93
CA GLY A 105 -12.60 17.85 -5.79
C GLY A 105 -13.52 16.65 -5.57
N LEU A 106 -12.95 15.44 -5.52
CA LEU A 106 -13.67 14.20 -5.22
C LEU A 106 -14.32 14.24 -3.84
N LYS A 107 -13.60 14.72 -2.81
CA LYS A 107 -14.15 14.91 -1.46
C LYS A 107 -15.38 15.80 -1.49
N ARG A 108 -15.31 16.93 -2.19
CA ARG A 108 -16.46 17.84 -2.33
C ARG A 108 -17.64 17.17 -3.03
N MET A 109 -17.41 16.40 -4.10
CA MET A 109 -18.47 15.66 -4.81
C MET A 109 -19.11 14.59 -3.93
N ILE A 110 -18.31 13.88 -3.12
CA ILE A 110 -18.80 12.87 -2.18
C ILE A 110 -19.59 13.55 -1.04
N ASP A 111 -19.14 14.70 -0.54
CA ASP A 111 -19.85 15.45 0.48
C ASP A 111 -21.21 15.97 -0.02
N MET A 112 -21.31 16.37 -1.30
CA MET A 112 -22.59 16.69 -1.94
C MET A 112 -23.57 15.50 -1.95
N ARG A 113 -23.06 14.28 -1.82
CA ARG A 113 -23.84 13.03 -1.70
C ARG A 113 -24.01 12.55 -0.26
N GLY A 114 -23.78 13.43 0.72
CA GLY A 114 -23.93 13.10 2.14
C GLY A 114 -22.68 12.51 2.79
N GLY A 115 -21.54 12.52 2.10
CA GLY A 115 -20.26 12.04 2.62
C GLY A 115 -20.05 10.54 2.38
N VAL A 116 -18.86 10.06 2.78
CA VAL A 116 -18.39 8.71 2.41
C VAL A 116 -19.31 7.59 2.91
N HIS A 117 -19.89 7.74 4.10
CA HIS A 117 -20.78 6.72 4.69
C HIS A 117 -22.16 6.65 4.01
N LEU A 118 -22.56 7.69 3.29
CA LEU A 118 -23.84 7.77 2.57
C LEU A 118 -23.67 7.68 1.04
N LEU A 119 -22.43 7.46 0.58
CA LEU A 119 -22.13 7.35 -0.84
C LEU A 119 -22.72 6.06 -1.42
N HIS A 120 -23.89 6.17 -2.01
CA HIS A 120 -24.47 5.14 -2.85
C HIS A 120 -24.01 5.34 -4.30
N THR A 121 -23.53 4.26 -4.91
CA THR A 121 -22.98 4.21 -6.27
C THR A 121 -23.34 2.87 -6.89
N GLU A 122 -23.69 2.87 -8.18
CA GLU A 122 -23.88 1.63 -8.94
C GLU A 122 -22.55 1.05 -9.42
N VAL A 123 -21.48 1.86 -9.36
CA VAL A 123 -20.14 1.51 -9.79
C VAL A 123 -19.43 0.63 -8.74
N PRO A 124 -19.08 -0.62 -9.07
CA PRO A 124 -18.32 -1.49 -8.17
C PRO A 124 -16.94 -0.88 -7.87
N ASP A 125 -16.49 -1.04 -6.62
CA ASP A 125 -15.15 -0.66 -6.16
C ASP A 125 -14.77 0.83 -6.28
N LEU A 126 -15.71 1.72 -6.65
CA LEU A 126 -15.41 3.14 -6.88
C LEU A 126 -14.74 3.80 -5.66
N LEU A 127 -15.32 3.62 -4.47
CA LEU A 127 -14.76 4.17 -3.24
C LEU A 127 -13.38 3.60 -2.93
N ALA A 128 -13.18 2.29 -3.12
CA ALA A 128 -11.88 1.66 -2.89
C ALA A 128 -10.79 2.22 -3.81
N LYS A 129 -11.11 2.49 -5.08
CA LYS A 129 -10.17 3.10 -6.04
C LYS A 129 -9.84 4.55 -5.66
N ILE A 130 -10.82 5.34 -5.24
CA ILE A 130 -10.61 6.71 -4.73
C ILE A 130 -9.67 6.69 -3.54
N CYS A 131 -9.96 5.84 -2.55
CA CYS A 131 -9.19 5.74 -1.34
C CYS A 131 -7.77 5.22 -1.58
N ARG A 132 -7.56 4.35 -2.57
CA ARG A 132 -6.22 3.88 -2.92
C ARG A 132 -5.31 5.01 -3.40
N ILE A 133 -5.82 5.94 -4.21
CA ILE A 133 -5.07 7.12 -4.66
C ILE A 133 -4.82 8.08 -3.48
N ASP A 134 -5.82 8.28 -2.63
CA ASP A 134 -5.68 9.08 -1.41
C ASP A 134 -4.56 8.57 -0.50
N LEU A 135 -4.57 7.25 -0.22
CA LEU A 135 -3.54 6.57 0.57
C LEU A 135 -2.16 6.63 -0.08
N ALA A 136 -2.07 6.40 -1.39
CA ALA A 136 -0.81 6.52 -2.12
C ALA A 136 -0.22 7.93 -1.99
N LEU A 137 -1.02 8.97 -2.16
CA LEU A 137 -0.59 10.35 -1.99
C LEU A 137 -0.19 10.64 -0.54
N ALA A 138 -0.99 10.21 0.44
CA ALA A 138 -0.74 10.41 1.86
C ALA A 138 0.62 9.83 2.28
N VAL A 139 0.91 8.58 1.92
CA VAL A 139 2.18 7.92 2.22
C VAL A 139 3.36 8.61 1.52
N ARG A 140 3.20 8.99 0.24
CA ARG A 140 4.28 9.62 -0.55
C ARG A 140 4.65 11.02 -0.07
N THR A 141 3.69 11.76 0.45
CA THR A 141 3.88 13.17 0.88
C THR A 141 3.89 13.35 2.38
N TRP A 142 3.76 12.25 3.14
CA TRP A 142 3.69 12.22 4.60
C TRP A 142 2.68 13.22 5.18
N ARG A 143 1.49 13.26 4.58
CA ARG A 143 0.38 14.12 4.97
C ARG A 143 -0.81 13.29 5.40
N ASP A 144 -1.75 13.94 6.07
CA ASP A 144 -3.01 13.31 6.42
C ASP A 144 -3.84 12.97 5.17
N PRO A 145 -4.46 11.79 5.13
CA PRO A 145 -5.37 11.44 4.04
C PRO A 145 -6.60 12.35 4.02
N VAL A 146 -7.18 12.53 2.83
CA VAL A 146 -8.38 13.35 2.62
C VAL A 146 -9.63 12.65 3.15
N PHE A 147 -9.67 11.32 3.11
CA PHE A 147 -10.79 10.51 3.58
C PHE A 147 -10.46 9.79 4.89
N PHE A 148 -11.50 9.46 5.66
CA PHE A 148 -11.42 8.62 6.86
C PHE A 148 -10.46 9.08 7.98
N HIS A 149 -10.07 10.36 8.05
CA HIS A 149 -9.24 10.87 9.15
C HIS A 149 -9.93 10.72 10.52
N ASP A 150 -11.18 11.17 10.66
CA ASP A 150 -11.86 11.23 11.97
C ASP A 150 -12.75 10.01 12.28
N SER A 151 -12.90 9.07 11.34
CA SER A 151 -13.89 7.97 11.42
C SER A 151 -13.28 6.57 11.43
N ILE A 152 -12.02 6.44 11.87
CA ILE A 152 -11.33 5.15 11.94
C ILE A 152 -11.96 4.23 12.99
N SER A 153 -12.44 3.07 12.54
CA SER A 153 -12.78 1.97 13.44
C SER A 153 -11.53 1.24 13.91
N TRP A 154 -11.41 1.06 15.23
CA TRP A 154 -10.38 0.26 15.89
C TRP A 154 -10.90 -1.14 16.28
N THR A 155 -11.98 -1.63 15.66
CA THR A 155 -12.37 -3.04 15.80
C THR A 155 -11.52 -3.91 14.86
N PRO A 156 -11.02 -5.08 15.30
CA PRO A 156 -10.31 -6.01 14.42
C PRO A 156 -11.11 -6.29 13.14
N TYR A 157 -10.46 -6.17 11.97
CA TYR A 157 -11.15 -6.31 10.68
C TYR A 157 -11.29 -7.79 10.30
N LEU A 158 -10.19 -8.56 10.41
CA LEU A 158 -10.17 -9.97 10.02
C LEU A 158 -10.46 -10.91 11.18
N LEU A 159 -10.27 -10.45 12.41
CA LEU A 159 -10.42 -11.25 13.63
C LEU A 159 -11.47 -10.68 14.61
N PRO A 160 -12.69 -10.32 14.18
CA PRO A 160 -13.66 -9.61 15.02
C PRO A 160 -14.10 -10.39 16.27
N ASN A 161 -14.02 -11.73 16.26
CA ASN A 161 -14.47 -12.61 17.36
C ASN A 161 -13.36 -13.53 17.91
N CYS A 162 -12.08 -13.26 17.59
CA CYS A 162 -11.00 -14.19 17.92
C CYS A 162 -10.46 -13.91 19.33
N HIS A 163 -11.06 -14.54 20.35
CA HIS A 163 -10.39 -14.75 21.62
C HIS A 163 -9.34 -15.84 21.40
N ARG A 164 -8.06 -15.48 21.18
CA ARG A 164 -7.00 -16.48 21.02
C ARG A 164 -6.87 -17.32 22.29
N SER A 165 -7.49 -18.51 22.29
CA SER A 165 -7.19 -19.59 23.23
C SER A 165 -5.77 -20.09 22.96
N GLY A 166 -4.96 -20.10 24.01
CA GLY A 166 -3.54 -20.39 23.93
C GLY A 166 -3.24 -21.82 23.51
N GLU A 167 -2.47 -21.95 22.43
CA GLU A 167 -1.44 -22.97 22.23
C GLU A 167 -0.42 -22.31 21.28
N ARG A 168 0.79 -22.03 21.76
CA ARG A 168 1.87 -21.45 20.95
C ARG A 168 3.17 -22.18 21.23
N ASP A 169 3.88 -22.55 20.17
CA ASP A 169 5.19 -23.19 20.20
C ASP A 169 6.27 -22.27 20.81
N ALA A 170 7.34 -22.87 21.34
CA ALA A 170 8.41 -22.19 22.09
C ALA A 170 9.10 -21.03 21.33
N VAL A 171 9.25 -21.13 19.99
CA VAL A 171 9.81 -20.06 19.13
C VAL A 171 8.88 -18.84 19.05
N GLN A 172 7.58 -19.05 19.27
CA GLN A 172 6.56 -18.02 19.19
C GLN A 172 6.45 -17.19 20.48
N THR A 173 7.11 -17.62 21.55
CA THR A 173 7.02 -16.98 22.89
C THR A 173 7.67 -15.61 22.94
N SER A 174 8.82 -15.40 22.28
CA SER A 174 9.54 -14.11 22.30
C SER A 174 8.82 -13.06 21.45
N LEU A 175 8.42 -13.43 20.22
CA LEU A 175 7.62 -12.58 19.34
C LEU A 175 6.26 -12.27 19.97
N ALA A 176 5.56 -13.27 20.56
CA ALA A 176 4.27 -13.05 21.20
C ALA A 176 4.37 -12.19 22.47
N SER A 177 5.42 -12.36 23.28
CA SER A 177 5.70 -11.51 24.43
C SER A 177 5.88 -10.05 24.01
N TRP A 178 6.66 -9.82 22.95
CA TRP A 178 6.94 -8.48 22.45
C TRP A 178 5.74 -7.83 21.74
N ILE A 179 4.96 -8.59 20.96
CA ILE A 179 3.67 -8.10 20.44
C ILE A 179 2.72 -7.76 21.60
N GLY A 180 2.82 -8.48 22.71
CA GLY A 180 2.06 -8.24 23.92
C GLY A 180 2.31 -6.88 24.57
N THR A 181 3.48 -6.27 24.35
CA THR A 181 3.81 -4.94 24.89
C THR A 181 3.32 -3.78 24.02
N LEU A 182 2.83 -4.05 22.81
CA LEU A 182 2.35 -3.02 21.90
C LEU A 182 1.05 -2.39 22.41
N GLY A 183 0.91 -1.08 22.18
CA GLY A 183 -0.36 -0.38 22.38
C GLY A 183 -1.50 -1.07 21.62
N TYR A 184 -2.66 -1.15 22.26
CA TYR A 184 -3.84 -1.88 21.77
C TYR A 184 -4.15 -1.63 20.29
N ARG A 185 -4.15 -0.37 19.86
CA ARG A 185 -4.45 0.03 18.47
C ARG A 185 -3.43 -0.52 17.46
N LEU A 186 -2.13 -0.43 17.79
CA LEU A 186 -1.06 -0.94 16.92
C LEU A 186 -1.11 -2.46 16.81
N ARG A 187 -1.40 -3.13 17.93
CA ARG A 187 -1.55 -4.59 18.00
C ARG A 187 -2.68 -5.10 17.10
N ILE A 188 -3.81 -4.41 17.03
CA ILE A 188 -4.91 -4.79 16.14
C ILE A 188 -4.47 -4.80 14.69
N VAL A 189 -3.77 -3.74 14.27
CA VAL A 189 -3.27 -3.64 12.89
C VAL A 189 -2.25 -4.74 12.60
N TRP A 190 -1.37 -5.05 13.56
CA TRP A 190 -0.43 -6.15 13.44
C TRP A 190 -1.13 -7.50 13.28
N ASP A 191 -2.13 -7.80 14.12
CA ASP A 191 -2.87 -9.05 14.07
C ASP A 191 -3.66 -9.20 12.76
N ASP A 192 -4.31 -8.13 12.28
CA ASP A 192 -4.98 -8.12 10.97
C ASP A 192 -3.97 -8.33 9.82
N LEU A 193 -2.78 -7.71 9.87
CA LEU A 193 -1.75 -7.89 8.85
C LEU A 193 -1.24 -9.34 8.80
N VAL A 194 -0.96 -9.94 9.97
CA VAL A 194 -0.51 -11.34 10.07
C VAL A 194 -1.57 -12.29 9.52
N GLU A 195 -2.85 -12.07 9.88
CA GLU A 195 -3.96 -12.89 9.38
C GLU A 195 -4.08 -12.78 7.86
N PHE A 196 -4.00 -11.57 7.30
CA PHE A 196 -4.01 -11.36 5.86
C PHE A 196 -2.84 -12.08 5.15
N CYS A 197 -1.63 -12.04 5.71
CA CYS A 197 -0.49 -12.78 5.16
C CYS A 197 -0.72 -14.29 5.19
N SER A 198 -1.29 -14.81 6.29
CA SER A 198 -1.67 -16.21 6.44
C SER A 198 -2.69 -16.64 5.38
N MET A 199 -3.80 -15.90 5.27
CA MET A 199 -4.84 -16.11 4.27
C MET A 199 -4.27 -16.12 2.84
N SER A 200 -3.38 -15.17 2.53
CA SER A 200 -2.72 -15.06 1.22
C SER A 200 -1.84 -16.27 0.91
N ASN A 201 -1.05 -16.74 1.88
CA ASN A 201 -0.22 -17.93 1.73
C ASN A 201 -1.07 -19.19 1.55
N SER A 202 -2.12 -19.37 2.35
CA SER A 202 -3.03 -20.53 2.22
C SER A 202 -3.78 -20.54 0.88
N ALA A 203 -4.23 -19.38 0.40
CA ALA A 203 -4.83 -19.26 -0.93
C ALA A 203 -3.81 -19.64 -2.02
N SER A 204 -2.58 -19.13 -1.92
CA SER A 204 -1.51 -19.47 -2.85
C SER A 204 -1.20 -20.97 -2.89
N GLN A 205 -1.16 -21.65 -1.75
CA GLN A 205 -0.95 -23.10 -1.68
C GLN A 205 -2.04 -23.90 -2.42
N ARG A 206 -3.26 -23.36 -2.44
CA ARG A 206 -4.41 -23.92 -3.17
C ARG A 206 -4.49 -23.44 -4.63
N ASN A 207 -3.49 -22.72 -5.13
CA ASN A 207 -3.52 -22.04 -6.43
C ASN A 207 -4.74 -21.10 -6.60
N GLN A 208 -5.23 -20.56 -5.49
CA GLN A 208 -6.31 -19.58 -5.45
C GLN A 208 -5.75 -18.18 -5.24
N LYS A 209 -6.57 -17.17 -5.53
CA LYS A 209 -6.28 -15.76 -5.26
C LYS A 209 -7.42 -15.18 -4.40
N LEU A 210 -7.16 -14.07 -3.73
CA LEU A 210 -8.17 -13.39 -2.93
C LEU A 210 -9.18 -12.67 -3.85
N PRO A 211 -10.45 -12.60 -3.46
CA PRO A 211 -11.41 -11.73 -4.13
C PRO A 211 -10.97 -10.27 -4.07
N ARG A 212 -11.26 -9.52 -5.14
CA ARG A 212 -10.88 -8.10 -5.28
C ARG A 212 -11.42 -7.22 -4.16
N ASN A 213 -12.70 -7.36 -3.82
CA ASN A 213 -13.33 -6.53 -2.79
C ASN A 213 -12.70 -6.79 -1.42
N THR A 214 -12.47 -8.06 -1.07
CA THR A 214 -11.76 -8.44 0.17
C THR A 214 -10.36 -7.84 0.21
N PHE A 215 -9.62 -7.90 -0.90
CA PHE A 215 -8.29 -7.29 -0.98
C PHE A 215 -8.34 -5.77 -0.78
N SER A 216 -9.28 -5.09 -1.44
CA SER A 216 -9.51 -3.65 -1.32
C SER A 216 -9.83 -3.26 0.12
N GLU A 217 -10.78 -3.93 0.77
CA GLU A 217 -11.19 -3.59 2.13
C GLU A 217 -10.06 -3.78 3.15
N ILE A 218 -9.28 -4.85 3.03
CA ILE A 218 -8.11 -5.09 3.89
C ILE A 218 -7.06 -4.00 3.68
N LEU A 219 -6.77 -3.64 2.43
CA LEU A 219 -5.88 -2.52 2.10
C LEU A 219 -6.33 -1.24 2.83
N LEU A 220 -7.59 -0.85 2.66
CA LEU A 220 -8.10 0.39 3.25
C LEU A 220 -8.00 0.33 4.77
N SER A 221 -8.45 -0.77 5.38
CA SER A 221 -8.43 -0.96 6.83
C SER A 221 -7.02 -0.84 7.42
N LEU A 222 -6.03 -1.52 6.82
CA LEU A 222 -4.66 -1.52 7.32
C LEU A 222 -4.00 -0.15 7.16
N VAL A 223 -4.01 0.42 5.94
CA VAL A 223 -3.20 1.61 5.66
C VAL A 223 -3.80 2.87 6.30
N TYR A 224 -5.13 3.04 6.31
CA TYR A 224 -5.75 4.17 7.01
C TYR A 224 -5.46 4.13 8.52
N ARG A 225 -5.55 2.97 9.17
CA ARG A 225 -5.21 2.85 10.61
C ARG A 225 -3.74 3.16 10.88
N LEU A 226 -2.83 2.70 10.03
CA LEU A 226 -1.39 2.98 10.18
C LEU A 226 -1.07 4.47 10.04
N LEU A 227 -1.73 5.16 9.11
CA LEU A 227 -1.58 6.60 8.91
C LEU A 227 -2.18 7.41 10.07
N ASN A 228 -3.21 6.89 10.74
CA ASN A 228 -3.84 7.52 11.91
C ASN A 228 -3.17 7.16 13.26
N LEU A 229 -2.00 6.52 13.22
CA LEU A 229 -1.15 6.28 14.39
C LEU A 229 0.09 7.16 14.31
N SER A 230 0.49 7.70 15.46
CA SER A 230 1.72 8.48 15.61
C SER A 230 2.35 8.13 16.96
N PHE A 231 3.65 7.89 16.94
CA PHE A 231 4.46 7.60 18.12
C PHE A 231 5.76 8.42 18.06
N GLU A 232 6.51 8.43 19.16
CA GLU A 232 7.84 9.05 19.19
C GLU A 232 8.79 8.31 18.23
N LEU A 233 9.60 9.05 17.47
CA LEU A 233 10.40 8.47 16.38
C LEU A 233 11.37 7.36 16.86
N ASP A 234 11.87 7.48 18.09
CA ASP A 234 12.82 6.53 18.67
C ASP A 234 12.13 5.35 19.40
N SER A 235 10.80 5.29 19.36
CA SER A 235 10.02 4.22 19.99
C SER A 235 10.03 2.93 19.16
N ALA A 236 9.85 1.81 19.86
CA ALA A 236 9.65 0.52 19.22
C ALA A 236 8.34 0.51 18.42
N GLU A 237 7.30 1.14 18.96
CA GLU A 237 5.97 1.27 18.33
C GLU A 237 6.06 1.98 16.98
N GLU A 238 6.83 3.07 16.89
CA GLU A 238 7.00 3.78 15.62
C GLU A 238 7.75 2.93 14.61
N THR A 239 8.79 2.21 15.03
CA THR A 239 9.55 1.32 14.15
C THR A 239 8.67 0.25 13.52
N ILE A 240 7.77 -0.36 14.29
CA ILE A 240 6.83 -1.38 13.78
C ILE A 240 5.76 -0.74 12.92
N ARG A 241 5.21 0.40 13.34
CA ARG A 241 4.20 1.13 12.57
C ARG A 241 4.74 1.47 11.19
N LEU A 242 5.95 2.02 11.12
CA LEU A 242 6.66 2.31 9.87
C LEU A 242 6.93 1.03 9.09
N GLY A 243 7.40 -0.05 9.73
CA GLY A 243 7.60 -1.35 9.08
C GLY A 243 6.33 -1.91 8.45
N MET A 244 5.20 -1.88 9.16
CA MET A 244 3.88 -2.28 8.65
C MET A 244 3.44 -1.37 7.52
N LEU A 245 3.63 -0.06 7.65
CA LEU A 245 3.27 0.89 6.60
C LEU A 245 4.11 0.69 5.35
N SER A 246 5.41 0.41 5.48
CA SER A 246 6.29 0.07 4.35
C SER A 246 5.87 -1.21 3.68
N TYR A 247 5.65 -2.28 4.46
CA TYR A 247 5.26 -3.58 3.93
C TYR A 247 3.91 -3.50 3.20
N THR A 248 2.90 -2.87 3.82
CA THR A 248 1.57 -2.69 3.22
C THR A 248 1.61 -1.75 2.01
N SER A 249 2.34 -0.64 2.06
CA SER A 249 2.45 0.28 0.91
C SER A 249 3.08 -0.40 -0.31
N MET A 250 4.14 -1.18 -0.10
CA MET A 250 4.81 -1.92 -1.19
C MET A 250 3.91 -2.99 -1.78
N MET A 251 3.11 -3.66 -0.96
CA MET A 251 2.16 -4.66 -1.42
C MET A 251 0.94 -4.08 -2.14
N PHE A 252 0.40 -2.99 -1.60
CA PHE A 252 -0.94 -2.52 -1.95
C PHE A 252 -0.95 -1.26 -2.79
N LEU A 253 0.08 -0.42 -2.75
CA LEU A 253 0.08 0.90 -3.41
C LEU A 253 1.03 0.96 -4.61
N GLN A 254 1.79 -0.10 -4.87
CA GLN A 254 2.55 -0.23 -6.11
C GLN A 254 1.63 -0.50 -7.30
N TRP A 255 1.97 0.09 -8.44
CA TRP A 255 1.30 -0.13 -9.72
C TRP A 255 2.20 -1.00 -10.59
N HIS A 256 1.63 -2.05 -11.21
CA HIS A 256 2.32 -3.24 -11.76
C HIS A 256 3.76 -3.03 -12.31
N ASN A 257 4.00 -1.98 -13.10
CA ASN A 257 5.29 -1.69 -13.74
C ASN A 257 5.89 -0.31 -13.42
N GLN A 258 5.27 0.48 -12.54
CA GLN A 258 5.73 1.82 -12.18
C GLN A 258 6.27 1.77 -10.75
N MET A 259 7.56 2.05 -10.59
CA MET A 259 8.18 2.13 -9.27
C MET A 259 7.74 3.43 -8.61
N VAL A 260 6.82 3.33 -7.64
CA VAL A 260 6.45 4.45 -6.78
C VAL A 260 7.53 4.62 -5.72
N GLU A 261 8.17 5.78 -5.69
CA GLU A 261 9.12 6.12 -4.62
C GLU A 261 8.39 6.60 -3.37
N PHE A 262 8.62 5.91 -2.26
CA PHE A 262 8.15 6.28 -0.91
C PHE A 262 9.31 6.86 -0.09
N TYR A 263 9.89 7.96 -0.58
CA TYR A 263 11.12 8.56 -0.05
C TYR A 263 11.04 8.82 1.47
N HIS A 264 10.03 9.56 1.93
CA HIS A 264 9.88 9.90 3.35
C HIS A 264 9.79 8.66 4.22
N LEU A 265 8.91 7.71 3.86
CA LEU A 265 8.74 6.45 4.58
C LEU A 265 10.04 5.65 4.66
N ARG A 266 10.80 5.57 3.56
CA ARG A 266 12.10 4.91 3.51
C ARG A 266 13.12 5.55 4.44
N CYS A 267 13.19 6.88 4.44
CA CYS A 267 14.11 7.62 5.31
C CYS A 267 13.75 7.44 6.79
N MET A 268 12.46 7.53 7.15
CA MET A 268 12.03 7.39 8.55
C MET A 268 12.26 5.96 9.05
N LEU A 269 11.80 4.94 8.31
CA LEU A 269 12.05 3.55 8.71
C LEU A 269 13.56 3.26 8.78
N GLY A 270 14.34 3.74 7.80
CA GLY A 270 15.78 3.60 7.81
C GLY A 270 16.44 4.25 9.04
N ALA A 271 15.93 5.39 9.51
CA ALA A 271 16.42 6.05 10.72
C ALA A 271 16.09 5.24 11.98
N THR A 272 14.86 4.76 12.13
CA THR A 272 14.46 3.99 13.32
C THR A 272 15.17 2.64 13.40
N LEU A 273 15.42 1.97 12.27
CA LEU A 273 16.19 0.72 12.24
C LEU A 273 17.66 0.90 12.65
N LYS A 274 18.28 2.03 12.31
CA LYS A 274 19.63 2.36 12.79
C LYS A 274 19.66 2.54 14.30
N ASN A 275 18.60 3.07 14.90
CA ASN A 275 18.48 3.20 16.35
C ASN A 275 18.27 1.84 17.02
N LEU A 276 17.48 0.96 16.40
CA LEU A 276 17.29 -0.42 16.85
C LEU A 276 18.60 -1.20 16.90
N ASP A 277 19.43 -1.07 15.86
CA ASP A 277 20.78 -1.64 15.77
C ASP A 277 21.72 -1.12 16.87
N ASN A 278 21.62 0.17 17.21
CA ASN A 278 22.56 0.83 18.13
C ASN A 278 22.23 0.69 19.62
N GLY A 279 21.04 0.24 20.03
CA GLY A 279 20.70 0.36 21.45
C GLY A 279 19.43 -0.28 22.00
N ASN A 280 18.72 -1.16 21.30
CA ASN A 280 17.49 -1.74 21.88
C ASN A 280 17.36 -3.27 21.64
N PRO A 281 17.91 -4.11 22.55
CA PRO A 281 17.92 -5.57 22.39
C PRO A 281 16.56 -6.27 22.64
N GLY A 282 15.45 -5.53 22.69
CA GLY A 282 14.14 -6.08 23.02
C GLY A 282 13.43 -6.83 21.89
N ALA A 283 13.70 -6.48 20.62
CA ALA A 283 12.99 -7.05 19.48
C ALA A 283 13.48 -8.47 19.15
N SER A 284 12.57 -9.39 18.86
CA SER A 284 12.93 -10.76 18.47
C SER A 284 13.63 -10.80 17.10
N LEU A 285 14.53 -11.75 16.89
CA LEU A 285 15.23 -11.92 15.61
C LEU A 285 14.28 -12.00 14.39
N PRO A 286 13.16 -12.76 14.42
CA PRO A 286 12.19 -12.78 13.32
C PRO A 286 11.65 -11.40 12.95
N LEU A 287 11.37 -10.57 13.95
CA LEU A 287 10.85 -9.22 13.72
C LEU A 287 11.92 -8.31 13.12
N GLN A 288 13.15 -8.36 13.64
CA GLN A 288 14.26 -7.56 13.10
C GLN A 288 14.53 -7.89 11.63
N LEU A 289 14.52 -9.19 11.28
CA LEU A 289 14.61 -9.63 9.89
C LEU A 289 13.44 -9.09 9.05
N TRP A 290 12.22 -9.23 9.54
CA TRP A 290 11.03 -8.74 8.83
C TRP A 290 11.09 -7.23 8.57
N LEU A 291 11.49 -6.44 9.57
CA LEU A 291 11.66 -4.99 9.45
C LEU A 291 12.73 -4.62 8.42
N PHE A 292 13.86 -5.33 8.43
CA PHE A 292 14.91 -5.15 7.41
C PHE A 292 14.37 -5.38 6.00
N PHE A 293 13.64 -6.47 5.78
CA PHE A 293 13.04 -6.75 4.47
C PHE A 293 11.95 -5.76 4.10
N ALA A 294 11.12 -5.31 5.04
CA ALA A 294 10.11 -4.27 4.81
C ALA A 294 10.77 -2.96 4.35
N TRP A 295 11.91 -2.58 4.94
CA TRP A 295 12.69 -1.44 4.49
C TRP A 295 13.33 -1.67 3.11
N HIS A 296 13.95 -2.84 2.88
CA HIS A 296 14.57 -3.16 1.60
C HIS A 296 13.54 -3.18 0.45
N MET A 297 12.29 -3.56 0.71
CA MET A 297 11.23 -3.52 -0.30
C MET A 297 11.00 -2.11 -0.84
N LEU A 298 11.30 -1.05 -0.09
CA LEU A 298 11.23 0.34 -0.55
C LEU A 298 12.35 0.71 -1.53
N GLN A 299 13.19 -0.26 -1.93
CA GLN A 299 14.29 -0.13 -2.88
C GLN A 299 15.22 1.06 -2.57
N PRO A 300 15.94 1.02 -1.44
CA PRO A 300 16.90 2.06 -1.12
C PRO A 300 17.98 2.19 -2.20
N PRO A 301 18.45 3.41 -2.49
CA PRO A 301 19.61 3.61 -3.34
C PRO A 301 20.86 3.01 -2.68
N GLU A 302 21.86 2.67 -3.49
CA GLU A 302 23.08 1.99 -3.01
C GLU A 302 23.79 2.72 -1.87
N CYS A 303 23.73 4.06 -1.85
CA CYS A 303 24.32 4.88 -0.81
C CYS A 303 23.67 4.69 0.58
N GLU A 304 22.41 4.26 0.64
CA GLU A 304 21.67 4.06 1.90
C GLU A 304 21.85 2.65 2.49
N HIS A 305 22.34 1.70 1.70
CA HIS A 305 22.47 0.29 2.11
C HIS A 305 23.54 0.03 3.18
N ARG A 306 24.67 0.74 3.14
CA ARG A 306 25.91 0.30 3.82
C ARG A 306 25.72 -0.06 5.29
N GLN A 307 25.02 0.76 6.07
CA GLN A 307 24.86 0.52 7.50
C GLN A 307 23.86 -0.61 7.78
N LEU A 308 22.72 -0.63 7.09
CA LEU A 308 21.67 -1.62 7.32
C LEU A 308 22.05 -2.99 6.77
N ASP A 309 22.87 -3.05 5.72
CA ASP A 309 23.47 -4.30 5.24
C ASP A 309 24.42 -4.90 6.28
N LEU A 310 25.24 -4.07 6.95
CA LEU A 310 26.10 -4.53 8.05
C LEU A 310 25.27 -5.00 9.26
N TRP A 311 24.15 -4.34 9.54
CA TRP A 311 23.21 -4.79 10.55
C TRP A 311 22.61 -6.15 10.18
N PHE A 312 22.17 -6.33 8.93
CA PHE A 312 21.66 -7.62 8.43
C PHE A 312 22.72 -8.73 8.50
N GLU A 313 23.97 -8.45 8.13
CA GLU A 313 25.09 -9.39 8.32
C GLU A 313 25.24 -9.82 9.79
N ARG A 314 25.10 -8.89 10.75
CA ARG A 314 25.12 -9.22 12.19
C ARG A 314 23.91 -10.06 12.61
N LEU A 315 22.72 -9.78 12.09
CA LEU A 315 21.51 -10.58 12.37
C LEU A 315 21.67 -12.03 11.90
N LEU A 316 22.18 -12.24 10.69
CA LEU A 316 22.44 -13.57 10.15
C LEU A 316 23.45 -14.35 11.01
N ARG A 317 24.56 -13.70 11.40
CA ARG A 317 25.58 -14.32 12.26
C ARG A 317 25.05 -14.63 13.65
N ALA A 318 24.33 -13.69 14.28
CA ALA A 318 23.78 -13.87 15.62
C ALA A 318 22.71 -14.97 15.65
N GLY A 319 21.94 -15.12 14.57
CA GLY A 319 20.96 -16.19 14.40
C GLY A 319 21.52 -17.52 13.93
N GLY A 320 22.81 -17.59 13.56
CA GLY A 320 23.40 -18.79 12.94
C GLY A 320 22.76 -19.17 11.59
N LEU A 321 22.21 -18.19 10.87
CA LEU A 321 21.44 -18.40 9.65
C LEU A 321 22.38 -18.49 8.45
N SER A 322 22.51 -19.69 7.89
CA SER A 322 23.44 -20.04 6.81
C SER A 322 22.75 -20.41 5.50
N ALA A 323 21.43 -20.64 5.54
CA ALA A 323 20.60 -20.87 4.37
C ALA A 323 19.39 -19.93 4.29
N TRP A 324 18.99 -19.56 3.06
CA TRP A 324 17.78 -18.77 2.82
C TRP A 324 16.53 -19.42 3.40
N THR A 325 16.45 -20.75 3.39
CA THR A 325 15.33 -21.51 3.95
C THR A 325 15.13 -21.25 5.44
N GLU A 326 16.21 -21.04 6.21
CA GLU A 326 16.17 -20.74 7.64
C GLU A 326 15.65 -19.32 7.87
N VAL A 327 16.15 -18.34 7.10
CA VAL A 327 15.68 -16.95 7.13
C VAL A 327 14.19 -16.89 6.78
N ARG A 328 13.79 -17.57 5.70
CA ARG A 328 12.40 -17.68 5.26
C ARG A 328 11.50 -18.28 6.34
N GLN A 329 11.94 -19.32 7.04
CA GLN A 329 11.16 -19.93 8.12
C GLN A 329 10.88 -18.93 9.25
N LEU A 330 11.88 -18.12 9.63
CA LEU A 330 11.69 -17.05 10.61
C LEU A 330 10.74 -15.97 10.09
N LEU A 331 10.88 -15.54 8.84
CA LEU A 331 9.97 -14.56 8.23
C LEU A 331 8.53 -15.06 8.19
N ARG A 332 8.30 -16.35 7.90
CA ARG A 332 6.96 -16.96 7.93
C ARG A 332 6.30 -16.96 9.32
N SER A 333 7.07 -16.83 10.39
CA SER A 333 6.53 -16.63 11.75
C SER A 333 6.00 -15.20 12.00
N THR A 334 6.22 -14.30 11.03
CA THR A 334 5.78 -12.90 11.02
C THR A 334 4.84 -12.63 9.82
N ALA A 335 4.57 -11.36 9.51
CA ALA A 335 3.77 -10.96 8.35
C ALA A 335 4.52 -11.13 7.02
N TRP A 336 4.69 -12.38 6.55
CA TRP A 336 5.41 -12.68 5.31
C TRP A 336 4.58 -13.47 4.30
N ILE A 337 4.52 -12.99 3.06
CA ILE A 337 3.91 -13.69 1.92
C ILE A 337 4.98 -14.22 0.98
N ASP A 338 5.06 -15.54 0.85
CA ASP A 338 6.08 -16.20 0.04
C ASP A 338 6.00 -15.81 -1.44
N ARG A 339 4.80 -15.92 -2.03
CA ARG A 339 4.57 -15.72 -3.46
C ARG A 339 5.00 -14.34 -3.98
N ILE A 340 4.98 -13.33 -3.11
CA ILE A 340 5.37 -11.97 -3.47
C ILE A 340 6.87 -11.78 -3.23
N ASN A 341 7.34 -12.17 -2.06
CA ASN A 341 8.60 -11.67 -1.51
C ASN A 341 9.76 -12.66 -1.61
N GLU A 342 9.50 -13.92 -1.97
CA GLU A 342 10.51 -14.98 -1.99
C GLU A 342 11.68 -14.67 -2.93
N VAL A 343 11.37 -14.31 -4.19
CA VAL A 343 12.39 -14.09 -5.22
C VAL A 343 13.29 -12.90 -4.86
N ASP A 344 12.72 -11.78 -4.44
CA ASP A 344 13.51 -10.60 -4.13
C ASP A 344 14.19 -10.73 -2.76
N GLY A 345 13.54 -11.36 -1.78
CA GLY A 345 14.14 -11.66 -0.48
C GLY A 345 15.38 -12.54 -0.59
N GLU A 346 15.32 -13.59 -1.40
CA GLU A 346 16.44 -14.50 -1.65
C GLU A 346 17.62 -13.79 -2.35
N LYS A 347 17.34 -12.88 -3.29
CA LYS A 347 18.40 -12.08 -3.94
C LYS A 347 19.16 -11.23 -2.92
N VAL A 348 18.47 -10.61 -1.97
CA VAL A 348 19.08 -9.79 -0.92
C VAL A 348 19.93 -10.64 0.02
N TYR A 349 19.41 -11.79 0.42
CA TYR A 349 20.15 -12.77 1.19
C TYR A 349 21.43 -13.20 0.48
N ASN A 350 21.33 -13.67 -0.76
CA ASN A 350 22.47 -14.15 -1.56
C ASN A 350 23.51 -13.05 -1.79
N ARG A 351 23.07 -11.81 -2.05
CA ARG A 351 23.98 -10.65 -2.17
C ARG A 351 24.79 -10.44 -0.90
N THR A 352 24.15 -10.57 0.26
CA THR A 352 24.80 -10.41 1.57
C THR A 352 25.79 -11.54 1.82
N MET A 353 25.40 -12.79 1.55
CA MET A 353 26.27 -13.96 1.71
C MET A 353 27.53 -13.90 0.83
N MET A 354 27.41 -13.44 -0.42
CA MET A 354 28.58 -13.25 -1.29
C MET A 354 29.59 -12.24 -0.74
N ARG A 355 29.12 -11.19 -0.05
CA ARG A 355 30.00 -10.21 0.61
C ARG A 355 30.67 -10.80 1.85
N LEU A 356 29.95 -11.66 2.58
CA LEU A 356 30.48 -12.36 3.75
C LEU A 356 31.58 -13.36 3.38
N SER A 357 31.49 -14.03 2.23
CA SER A 357 32.53 -14.96 1.77
C SER A 357 33.78 -14.29 1.21
N GLN A 358 33.73 -12.98 0.93
CA GLN A 358 34.86 -12.19 0.39
C GLN A 358 35.67 -11.47 1.47
N ARG A 359 35.25 -11.56 2.74
CA ARG A 359 35.95 -11.03 3.92
C ARG A 359 36.52 -12.18 4.73
#